data_AF-A0A2C8FD00-F1
#
_entry.id   AF-A0A2C8FD00-F1
#
_cell.length_a   1.000
_cell.length_b   1.000
_cell.length_c   1.000
_cell.angle_alpha   90.00
_cell.angle_beta   90.00
_cell.angle_gamma   90.00
#
_symmetry.space_group_name_H-M   'P 1'
#
loop_
_entity.id
_entity.type
_entity.pdbx_description
1 polymer ?
#
loop_
_entity_poly.entity_id
_entity_poly.type
_entity_poly.pdbx_seq_one_letter_code
_entity_poly.pdbx_strand_id
1 'polypeptide(L)'
;MEDKQEKPEIIDVQHVTCGLVPLMQTHLEGSDPEVNALQFRIRQGIETELWNSFGTGGQWRLTEIKKDLFHDVACFVREEISELDPLGLMDF
;
A
#
# COMPACT_ATOMS: atom_id res chain seq x y z
N MET A 1 -31.03 -4.42 -2.43
CA MET A 1 -29.99 -4.61 -1.40
C MET A 1 -28.86 -3.73 -1.86
N GLU A 2 -28.61 -2.65 -1.13
CA GLU A 2 -27.63 -1.64 -1.52
C GLU A 2 -26.28 -2.15 -1.02
N ASP A 3 -25.41 -2.59 -1.94
CA ASP A 3 -24.02 -2.91 -1.66
C ASP A 3 -23.36 -1.67 -1.05
N LYS A 4 -23.26 -1.63 0.28
CA LYS A 4 -22.38 -0.70 0.98
C LYS A 4 -20.95 -1.13 0.63
N GLN A 5 -20.43 -0.60 -0.48
CA GLN A 5 -18.99 -0.45 -0.64
C GLN A 5 -18.52 0.47 0.47
N GLU A 6 -18.14 -0.10 1.61
CA GLU A 6 -17.31 0.58 2.59
C GLU A 6 -16.06 1.01 1.85
N LYS A 7 -16.00 2.30 1.54
CA LYS A 7 -14.81 2.89 0.95
C LYS A 7 -13.66 2.60 1.91
N PRO A 8 -12.54 2.01 1.46
CA PRO A 8 -11.41 1.76 2.33
C PRO A 8 -11.01 3.06 3.01
N GLU A 9 -10.66 2.98 4.30
CA GLU A 9 -10.20 4.12 5.07
C GLU A 9 -9.00 4.76 4.37
N ILE A 10 -9.10 6.07 4.11
CA ILE A 10 -8.03 6.84 3.45
C ILE A 10 -7.29 7.62 4.52
N ILE A 11 -6.03 7.25 4.75
CA ILE A 11 -5.13 7.90 5.71
C ILE A 11 -4.50 9.12 5.02
N ASP A 12 -4.70 10.31 5.57
CA ASP A 12 -4.20 11.56 4.98
C ASP A 12 -2.80 11.92 5.48
N VAL A 13 -1.81 11.73 4.60
CA VAL A 13 -0.39 12.02 4.86
C VAL A 13 0.17 13.03 3.85
N GLN A 14 -0.68 13.73 3.09
CA GLN A 14 -0.23 14.65 2.04
C GLN A 14 0.61 15.83 2.56
N HIS A 15 0.44 16.17 3.83
CA HIS A 15 1.14 17.26 4.52
C HIS A 15 2.54 16.84 5.01
N VAL A 16 2.88 15.55 4.93
CA VAL A 16 4.12 15.00 5.48
C VAL A 16 5.25 15.18 4.47
N THR A 17 6.19 16.04 4.80
CA THR A 17 7.33 16.40 3.94
C THR A 17 8.55 15.52 4.19
N CYS A 18 8.84 15.22 5.46
CA CYS A 18 9.95 14.36 5.89
C CYS A 18 9.40 13.11 6.59
N GLY A 19 10.04 11.96 6.37
CA GLY A 19 9.66 10.71 7.06
C GLY A 19 8.34 10.09 6.58
N LEU A 20 7.89 10.43 5.36
CA LEU A 20 6.64 9.90 4.79
C LEU A 20 6.64 8.37 4.73
N VAL A 21 7.71 7.77 4.21
CA VAL A 21 7.82 6.31 4.07
C VAL A 21 7.76 5.61 5.44
N PRO A 22 8.59 5.97 6.45
CA PRO A 22 8.48 5.41 7.80
C PRO A 22 7.09 5.56 8.43
N LEU A 23 6.44 6.71 8.24
CA LEU A 23 5.09 6.95 8.75
C LEU A 23 4.07 5.99 8.11
N MET A 24 4.11 5.87 6.78
CA MET A 24 3.24 4.96 6.05
C MET A 24 3.48 3.50 6.48
N GLN A 25 4.75 3.08 6.64
CA GLN A 25 5.09 1.75 7.15
C GLN A 25 4.50 1.50 8.54
N THR A 26 4.57 2.47 9.45
CA THR A 26 3.97 2.37 10.79
C THR A 26 2.46 2.13 10.73
N HIS A 27 1.76 2.82 9.82
CA HIS A 27 0.32 2.60 9.62
C HIS A 27 0.01 1.23 9.01
N LEU A 28 0.81 0.79 8.04
CA LEU A 28 0.67 -0.54 7.42
C LEU A 28 0.86 -1.65 8.47
N GLU A 29 1.93 -1.60 9.25
CA GLU A 29 2.26 -2.59 10.29
C GLU A 29 1.29 -2.56 11.48
N GLY A 30 0.79 -1.38 11.85
CA GLY A 30 -0.14 -1.19 12.97
C GLY A 30 -1.60 -1.49 12.64
N SER A 31 -1.91 -1.84 11.40
CA SER A 31 -3.30 -2.10 10.97
C SER A 31 -3.81 -3.47 11.41
N ASP A 32 -5.11 -3.53 11.72
CA ASP A 32 -5.75 -4.76 12.17
C ASP A 32 -5.54 -5.93 11.20
N PRO A 33 -5.36 -7.17 11.67
CA PRO A 33 -5.15 -8.35 10.82
C PRO A 33 -6.25 -8.59 9.79
N GLU A 34 -7.47 -8.09 10.04
CA GLU A 34 -8.62 -8.21 9.13
C GLU A 34 -8.58 -7.18 7.98
N VAL A 35 -7.71 -6.17 8.06
CA VAL A 35 -7.54 -5.15 7.04
C VAL A 35 -6.55 -5.64 5.98
N ASN A 36 -7.09 -5.88 4.78
CA ASN A 36 -6.35 -6.39 3.63
C ASN A 36 -5.97 -5.31 2.61
N ALA A 37 -6.51 -4.09 2.74
CA ALA A 37 -6.20 -2.98 1.86
C ALA A 37 -6.20 -1.66 2.63
N LEU A 38 -5.22 -0.81 2.33
CA LEU A 38 -5.09 0.53 2.89
C LEU A 38 -4.84 1.55 1.79
N GLN A 39 -5.40 2.74 1.95
CA GLN A 39 -5.20 3.84 1.03
C GLN A 39 -4.58 5.03 1.74
N PHE A 40 -3.62 5.68 1.09
CA PHE A 40 -2.96 6.86 1.62
C PHE A 40 -3.14 8.01 0.65
N ARG A 41 -3.68 9.11 1.14
CA ARG A 41 -3.62 10.38 0.42
C ARG A 41 -2.22 10.98 0.61
N ILE A 42 -1.51 11.17 -0.49
CA ILE A 42 -0.12 11.60 -0.53
C ILE A 42 0.03 12.89 -1.34
N ARG A 43 1.17 13.58 -1.17
CA ARG A 43 1.53 14.71 -2.04
C ARG A 43 1.71 14.24 -3.48
N GLN A 44 1.44 15.11 -4.44
CA GLN A 44 1.66 14.78 -5.84
C GLN A 44 3.15 14.68 -6.19
N GLY A 45 3.46 13.85 -7.17
CA GLY A 45 4.80 13.82 -7.80
C GLY A 45 5.86 13.00 -7.05
N ILE A 46 5.46 12.21 -6.05
CA ILE A 46 6.35 11.27 -5.34
C ILE A 46 6.11 9.80 -5.68
N GLU A 47 5.38 9.54 -6.75
CA GLU A 47 5.11 8.18 -7.26
C GLU A 47 6.39 7.35 -7.36
N THR A 48 7.44 7.88 -8.00
CA THR A 48 8.72 7.19 -8.16
C THR A 48 9.43 6.94 -6.83
N GLU A 49 9.35 7.88 -5.88
CA GLU A 49 9.92 7.72 -4.54
C GLU A 49 9.24 6.56 -3.80
N LEU A 50 7.91 6.47 -3.90
CA LEU A 50 7.13 5.41 -3.26
C LEU A 50 7.40 4.04 -3.90
N TRP A 51 7.42 3.94 -5.23
CA TRP A 51 7.74 2.67 -5.91
C TRP A 51 9.13 2.15 -5.54
N ASN A 52 10.12 3.04 -5.40
CA ASN A 52 11.46 2.66 -4.97
C ASN A 52 11.53 2.28 -3.49
N SER A 53 10.63 2.81 -2.66
CA SER A 53 10.65 2.61 -1.21
C SER A 53 9.86 1.38 -0.75
N PHE A 54 8.79 1.03 -1.46
CA PHE A 54 7.89 -0.10 -1.12
C PHE A 54 8.10 -1.31 -2.05
N GLY A 55 9.30 -1.43 -2.62
CA GLY A 55 9.58 -2.30 -3.78
C GLY A 55 9.63 -3.80 -3.52
N THR A 56 10.12 -4.30 -2.38
CA THR A 56 10.21 -5.75 -2.14
C THR A 56 10.38 -6.10 -0.65
N GLY A 57 9.60 -7.07 -0.13
CA GLY A 57 9.90 -7.79 1.12
C GLY A 57 9.06 -7.47 2.36
N GLY A 58 8.08 -6.57 2.26
CA GLY A 58 7.14 -6.27 3.35
C GLY A 58 5.85 -7.09 3.27
N GLN A 59 5.07 -7.14 4.34
CA GLN A 59 3.71 -7.71 4.35
C GLN A 59 2.70 -6.90 3.52
N TRP A 60 3.11 -5.76 2.97
CA TRP A 60 2.27 -4.83 2.26
C TRP A 60 2.91 -4.44 0.94
N ARG A 61 2.12 -4.50 -0.12
CA ARG A 61 2.54 -4.16 -1.47
C ARG A 61 1.78 -2.96 -1.98
N LEU A 62 2.52 -1.98 -2.49
CA LEU A 62 1.98 -0.89 -3.29
C LEU A 62 1.46 -1.46 -4.62
N THR A 63 0.18 -1.32 -4.90
CA THR A 63 -0.45 -1.87 -6.13
C THR A 63 -0.70 -0.80 -7.17
N GLU A 64 -1.12 0.38 -6.76
CA GLU A 64 -1.43 1.49 -7.65
C GLU A 64 -1.25 2.85 -6.94
N ILE A 65 -1.00 3.88 -7.75
CA ILE A 65 -1.07 5.29 -7.32
C ILE A 65 -2.05 5.99 -8.27
N LYS A 66 -3.21 6.39 -7.75
CA LYS A 66 -4.23 7.14 -8.49
C LYS A 66 -3.94 8.63 -8.42
N LYS A 67 -3.89 9.28 -9.57
CA LYS A 67 -3.66 10.73 -9.66
C LYS A 67 -4.98 11.47 -9.54
N ASP A 68 -5.05 12.45 -8.66
CA ASP A 68 -6.19 13.36 -8.49
C ASP A 68 -5.73 14.82 -8.67
N LEU A 69 -6.66 15.79 -8.67
CA LEU A 69 -6.42 17.20 -8.97
C LEU A 69 -5.53 17.92 -7.95
N PHE A 70 -5.36 17.39 -6.73
CA PHE A 70 -4.61 18.05 -5.65
C PHE A 70 -3.75 17.12 -4.79
N HIS A 71 -3.94 15.82 -4.95
CA HIS A 71 -3.24 14.78 -4.22
C HIS A 71 -3.17 13.53 -5.08
N ASP A 72 -2.26 12.63 -4.75
CA ASP A 72 -2.31 11.28 -5.29
C ASP A 72 -2.83 10.35 -4.18
N VAL A 73 -3.35 9.18 -4.57
CA VAL A 73 -3.79 8.14 -3.63
C VAL A 73 -2.98 6.88 -3.89
N ALA A 74 -2.13 6.51 -2.93
CA ALA A 74 -1.39 5.26 -2.96
C ALA A 74 -2.22 4.14 -2.33
N CYS A 75 -2.41 3.04 -3.06
CA CYS A 75 -3.15 1.87 -2.61
C CYS A 75 -2.19 0.74 -2.26
N PHE A 76 -2.36 0.18 -1.07
CA PHE A 76 -1.61 -0.96 -0.58
C PHE A 76 -2.54 -2.13 -0.35
N VAL A 77 -2.06 -3.33 -0.63
CA VAL A 77 -2.72 -4.58 -0.25
C VAL A 77 -1.77 -5.39 0.62
N ARG A 78 -2.33 -6.11 1.58
CA ARG A 78 -1.57 -7.04 2.41
C ARG A 78 -1.18 -8.23 1.52
N GLU A 79 0.11 -8.50 1.38
CA GLU A 79 0.57 -9.73 0.77
C GLU A 79 0.36 -10.87 1.77
N GLU A 80 -0.45 -11.85 1.38
CA GLU A 80 -0.35 -13.16 2.01
C GLU A 80 1.04 -13.68 1.69
N ILE A 81 1.87 -13.83 2.73
CA ILE A 81 3.12 -14.59 2.61
C ILE A 81 2.68 -16.03 2.35
N SER A 82 2.43 -16.38 1.08
CA SER A 82 2.58 -17.74 0.63
C SER A 82 4.05 -18.04 0.88
N GLU A 83 4.34 -18.81 1.93
CA GLU A 83 5.63 -19.47 2.07
C GLU A 83 5.95 -20.05 0.70
N LEU A 84 6.99 -19.49 0.08
CA LEU A 84 7.44 -19.82 -1.27
C LEU A 84 7.36 -21.33 -1.49
N ASP A 85 6.85 -21.75 -2.64
CA ASP A 85 7.32 -22.99 -3.24
C ASP A 85 8.81 -22.76 -3.55
N PRO A 86 9.78 -23.31 -2.77
CA PRO A 86 11.17 -22.85 -2.83
C PRO A 86 11.92 -23.39 -4.04
N LEU A 87 11.30 -24.22 -4.87
CA LEU A 87 11.91 -24.83 -6.04
C LEU A 87 10.93 -24.69 -7.20
N GLY A 88 11.18 -23.75 -8.11
CA GLY A 88 10.71 -23.87 -9.50
C GLY A 88 11.45 -24.98 -10.25
N LEU A 89 11.55 -26.16 -9.62
CA LEU A 89 12.00 -27.41 -10.20
C LEU A 89 10.79 -28.37 -10.11
N MET A 90 10.47 -28.96 -11.26
CA MET A 90 9.38 -29.90 -11.57
C MET A 90 8.13 -29.22 -12.16
N ASP A 91 7.59 -29.64 -13.31
CA ASP A 91 7.99 -30.67 -14.27
C ASP A 91 7.17 -30.49 -15.56
N PHE A 92 7.64 -31.12 -16.65
CA PHE A 92 7.09 -31.31 -18.01
C PHE A 92 7.52 -30.32 -19.11
#